data_AF-A0A6I4KTZ1-F1
#
_entry.id   AF-A0A6I4KTZ1-F1
#
_cell.length_a   1.000
_cell.length_b   1.000
_cell.length_c   1.000
_cell.angle_alpha   90.00
_cell.angle_beta   90.00
_cell.angle_gamma   90.00
#
_symmetry.space_group_name_H-M   'P 1'
#
loop_
_entity.id
_entity.type
_entity.pdbx_description
1 polymer ?
#
loop_
_entity_poly.entity_id
_entity_poly.type
_entity_poly.pdbx_seq_one_letter_code
_entity_poly.pdbx_strand_id
1 'polypeptide(L)'
;MSSTAPKDSDSPPSEDERLQLLTAAGRRNRLFILALAGVLGSLMLLSVGFNFYALLSAGDEPRIAALEQQVVKLRAQLATQQEALKHQEDLFASQQANQLTGLFARAENPDSITEVSQVLQAQEEDFQRVLQGLKSGMADLANMLPGSRSWLNLYNEPLDRALLNSRKRREAIQAWGDKAVGAQP
;
A
#
# COMPACT_ATOMS: atom_id res chain seq x y z
N MET A 1 -82.45 86.31 -11.97
CA MET A 1 -81.65 85.35 -12.75
C MET A 1 -80.34 85.12 -11.99
N SER A 2 -80.09 83.85 -11.69
CA SER A 2 -78.84 83.14 -11.35
C SER A 2 -77.71 83.83 -10.58
N SER A 3 -77.35 83.24 -9.44
CA SER A 3 -75.95 83.14 -9.00
C SER A 3 -75.74 81.77 -8.35
N THR A 4 -75.09 80.87 -9.09
CA THR A 4 -74.50 79.64 -8.59
C THR A 4 -73.03 79.91 -8.28
N ALA A 5 -72.66 79.78 -7.02
CA ALA A 5 -71.26 79.69 -6.57
C ALA A 5 -70.98 78.23 -6.11
N PRO A 6 -69.76 77.72 -6.35
CA PRO A 6 -69.46 76.29 -6.30
C PRO A 6 -69.09 75.83 -4.88
N LYS A 7 -69.29 74.54 -4.58
CA LYS A 7 -68.75 73.90 -3.36
C LYS A 7 -67.69 72.88 -3.78
N ASP A 8 -66.45 73.22 -3.46
CA ASP A 8 -65.27 72.38 -3.56
C ASP A 8 -65.48 71.02 -2.88
N SER A 9 -65.20 69.95 -3.61
CA SER A 9 -65.01 68.61 -3.08
C SER A 9 -63.61 68.15 -3.45
N ASP A 10 -62.61 68.75 -2.83
CA ASP A 10 -61.26 68.19 -2.71
C ASP A 10 -60.59 68.77 -1.46
N SER A 11 -60.93 68.22 -0.29
CA SER A 11 -60.26 68.55 0.96
C SER A 11 -59.37 67.36 1.35
N PRO A 12 -58.07 67.56 1.60
CA PRO A 12 -57.21 66.49 2.08
C PRO A 12 -57.75 65.98 3.42
N PRO A 13 -57.71 64.65 3.68
CA PRO A 13 -58.28 64.09 4.90
C PRO A 13 -57.67 64.76 6.12
N SER A 14 -58.53 65.12 7.08
CA SER A 14 -58.14 65.83 8.29
C SER A 14 -57.09 65.04 9.07
N GLU A 15 -56.21 65.74 9.80
CA GLU A 15 -55.07 65.11 10.48
C GLU A 15 -55.52 63.98 11.42
N ASP A 16 -56.68 64.11 12.05
CA ASP A 16 -57.27 63.10 12.93
C ASP A 16 -57.71 61.83 12.17
N GLU A 17 -58.27 61.95 10.97
CA GLU A 17 -58.62 60.80 10.12
C GLU A 17 -57.37 60.08 9.61
N ARG A 18 -56.31 60.83 9.28
CA ARG A 18 -55.01 60.26 8.90
C ARG A 18 -54.38 59.50 10.05
N LEU A 19 -54.39 60.06 11.26
CA LEU A 19 -53.85 59.42 12.46
C LEU A 19 -54.61 58.13 12.83
N GLN A 20 -55.93 58.13 12.67
CA GLN A 20 -56.75 56.93 12.91
C GLN A 20 -56.47 55.83 11.87
N LEU A 21 -56.35 56.19 10.59
CA LEU A 21 -55.98 55.24 9.53
C LEU A 21 -54.57 54.67 9.74
N LEU A 22 -53.61 55.51 10.11
CA LEU A 22 -52.23 55.09 10.41
C LEU A 22 -52.16 54.18 11.64
N THR A 23 -52.95 54.46 12.68
CA THR A 23 -53.00 53.65 13.91
C THR A 23 -53.68 52.29 13.67
N ALA A 24 -54.78 52.28 12.91
CA ALA A 24 -55.49 51.06 12.55
C ALA A 24 -54.67 50.18 11.58
N ALA A 25 -53.99 50.78 10.61
CA ALA A 25 -53.08 50.09 9.69
C ALA A 25 -51.86 49.53 10.43
N GLY A 26 -51.28 50.30 11.36
CA GLY A 26 -50.16 49.87 12.21
C GLY A 26 -50.51 48.68 13.11
N ARG A 27 -51.71 48.68 13.71
CA ARG A 27 -52.20 47.56 14.56
C ARG A 27 -52.44 46.29 13.74
N ARG A 28 -53.04 46.40 12.55
CA ARG A 28 -53.25 45.26 11.63
C ARG A 28 -51.93 44.69 11.14
N ASN A 29 -50.98 45.53 10.72
CA ASN A 29 -49.65 45.07 10.30
C ASN A 29 -48.92 44.31 11.42
N ARG A 30 -48.99 44.80 12.66
CA ARG A 30 -48.40 44.11 13.81
C ARG A 30 -49.02 42.72 14.06
N LEU A 31 -50.33 42.57 13.88
CA LEU A 31 -51.01 41.28 13.98
C LEU A 31 -50.62 40.33 12.83
N PHE A 32 -50.50 40.83 11.59
CA PHE A 32 -50.00 40.05 10.47
C PHE A 32 -48.56 39.55 10.69
N ILE A 33 -47.68 40.42 11.19
CA ILE A 33 -46.30 40.05 11.51
C ILE A 33 -46.24 38.98 12.61
N LEU A 34 -47.07 39.11 13.66
CA LEU A 34 -47.14 38.11 14.74
C LEU A 34 -47.67 36.76 14.25
N ALA A 35 -48.72 36.77 13.41
CA ALA A 35 -49.25 35.55 12.81
C ALA A 35 -48.20 34.86 11.91
N LEU A 36 -47.50 35.64 11.09
CA LEU A 36 -46.43 35.13 10.22
C LEU A 36 -45.25 34.56 11.02
N ALA A 37 -44.83 35.26 12.07
CA ALA A 37 -43.78 34.78 12.98
C ALA A 37 -44.19 33.47 13.69
N GLY A 38 -45.45 33.34 14.08
CA GLY A 38 -45.98 32.10 14.67
C GLY A 38 -45.95 30.92 13.69
N VAL A 39 -46.36 31.13 12.44
CA VAL A 39 -46.33 30.10 11.40
C VAL A 39 -44.89 29.68 11.08
N LEU A 40 -43.99 30.64 10.90
CA LEU A 40 -42.57 30.37 10.62
C LEU A 40 -41.89 29.67 11.80
N GLY A 41 -42.16 30.10 13.04
CA GLY A 41 -41.64 29.47 14.24
C GLY A 41 -42.12 28.01 14.39
N SER A 42 -43.40 27.75 14.10
CA SER A 42 -43.95 26.39 14.11
C SER A 42 -43.31 25.49 13.06
N LEU A 43 -43.11 25.99 11.83
CA LEU A 43 -42.40 25.25 10.78
C LEU A 43 -40.95 24.92 11.18
N MET A 44 -40.28 25.88 11.83
CA MET A 44 -38.90 25.68 12.28
C MET A 44 -38.84 24.60 13.36
N LEU A 45 -39.75 24.61 14.33
CA LEU A 45 -39.82 23.60 15.38
C LEU A 45 -40.12 22.20 14.83
N LEU A 46 -41.03 22.10 13.84
CA LEU A 46 -41.32 20.84 13.16
C LEU A 46 -40.10 20.33 12.37
N SER A 47 -39.39 21.22 11.68
CA SER A 47 -38.18 20.87 10.93
C SER A 47 -37.07 20.35 11.85
N VAL A 48 -36.82 21.04 12.97
CA VAL A 48 -35.83 20.61 13.96
C VAL A 48 -36.25 19.29 14.62
N GLY A 49 -37.52 19.16 14.99
CA GLY A 49 -38.06 17.93 15.56
C GLY A 49 -37.94 16.73 14.63
N PHE A 50 -38.20 16.91 13.33
CA PHE A 50 -38.08 15.85 12.34
C PHE A 50 -36.62 15.44 12.10
N ASN A 51 -35.70 16.40 12.03
CA ASN A 51 -34.26 16.10 11.91
C ASN A 51 -33.72 15.39 13.16
N PHE A 52 -34.14 15.81 14.35
CA PHE A 52 -33.73 15.18 15.60
C PHE A 52 -34.30 13.76 15.71
N TYR A 53 -35.58 13.57 15.37
CA TYR A 53 -36.20 12.26 15.30
C TYR A 53 -35.49 11.34 14.30
N ALA A 54 -35.18 11.83 13.10
CA ALA A 54 -34.45 11.05 12.08
C ALA A 54 -33.03 10.66 12.54
N LEU A 55 -32.34 11.55 13.25
CA LEU A 55 -31.01 11.27 13.79
C LEU A 55 -31.04 10.22 14.91
N LEU A 56 -32.06 10.22 15.77
CA LEU A 56 -32.23 9.21 16.82
C LEU A 56 -32.86 7.91 16.31
N SER A 57 -33.64 7.95 15.22
CA SER A 57 -34.29 6.77 14.62
C SER A 57 -33.43 6.08 13.57
N ALA A 58 -32.39 6.75 13.04
CA ALA A 58 -31.37 6.13 12.20
C ALA A 58 -30.46 5.26 13.08
N GLY A 59 -31.00 4.13 13.56
CA GLY A 59 -30.23 3.15 14.31
C GLY A 59 -29.04 2.65 13.49
N ASP A 60 -27.92 2.36 14.16
CA ASP A 60 -26.69 1.87 13.55
C ASP A 60 -26.80 0.45 12.98
N GLU A 61 -27.91 -0.26 13.19
CA GLU A 61 -28.14 -1.66 12.77
C GLU A 61 -27.84 -1.95 11.28
N PRO A 62 -28.40 -1.23 10.28
CA PRO A 62 -28.12 -1.49 8.87
C PRO A 62 -26.65 -1.25 8.50
N ARG A 63 -25.96 -0.34 9.20
CA ARG A 63 -24.54 -0.07 8.97
C ARG A 63 -23.68 -1.16 9.58
N ILE A 64 -23.99 -1.60 10.81
CA ILE A 64 -23.30 -2.71 11.49
C ILE A 64 -23.44 -4.00 10.66
N ALA A 65 -24.64 -4.33 10.17
CA ALA A 65 -24.87 -5.49 9.31
C ALA A 65 -24.06 -5.44 8.00
N ALA A 66 -23.94 -4.26 7.39
CA ALA A 66 -23.12 -4.08 6.19
C ALA A 66 -21.61 -4.26 6.47
N LEU A 67 -21.13 -3.78 7.63
CA LEU A 67 -19.74 -4.00 8.06
C LEU A 67 -19.47 -5.48 8.36
N GLU A 68 -20.39 -6.19 9.02
CA GLU A 68 -20.27 -7.62 9.28
C GLU A 68 -20.13 -8.43 7.99
N GLN A 69 -20.95 -8.13 6.98
CA GLN A 69 -20.84 -8.76 5.66
C GLN A 69 -19.48 -8.48 4.99
N GLN A 70 -18.96 -7.26 5.10
CA GLN A 70 -17.64 -6.94 4.56
C GLN A 70 -16.53 -7.72 5.28
N VAL A 71 -16.60 -7.83 6.61
CA VAL A 71 -15.63 -8.61 7.41
C VAL A 71 -15.65 -10.09 7.02
N VAL A 72 -16.84 -10.68 6.81
CA VAL A 72 -16.96 -12.07 6.35
C VAL A 72 -16.33 -12.26 4.97
N LYS A 73 -16.59 -11.34 4.03
CA LYS A 73 -16.00 -11.37 2.68
C LYS A 73 -14.48 -11.24 2.73
N LEU A 74 -13.97 -10.32 3.54
CA LEU A 74 -12.53 -10.11 3.73
C LEU A 74 -11.85 -11.34 4.33
N ARG A 75 -12.47 -11.99 5.33
CA ARG A 75 -11.96 -13.24 5.92
C ARG A 75 -11.92 -14.38 4.90
N ALA A 76 -12.95 -14.50 4.06
CA ALA A 76 -12.97 -15.50 3.00
C ALA A 76 -11.84 -15.26 1.96
N GLN A 77 -11.64 -14.00 1.56
CA GLN A 77 -10.55 -13.64 0.64
C GLN A 77 -9.16 -13.91 1.22
N LEU A 78 -8.96 -13.61 2.51
CA LEU A 78 -7.72 -13.93 3.23
C LEU A 78 -7.46 -15.44 3.28
N ALA A 79 -8.48 -16.24 3.57
CA ALA A 79 -8.35 -17.70 3.58
C ALA A 79 -7.92 -18.24 2.21
N THR A 80 -8.55 -17.77 1.13
CA THR A 80 -8.19 -18.18 -0.24
C THR A 80 -6.77 -17.75 -0.63
N GLN A 81 -6.33 -16.54 -0.23
CA GLN A 81 -4.96 -16.09 -0.51
C GLN A 81 -3.94 -16.89 0.27
N GLN A 82 -4.24 -17.22 1.53
CA GLN A 82 -3.33 -18.00 2.36
C GLN A 82 -3.18 -19.44 1.85
N GLU A 83 -4.25 -20.01 1.29
CA GLU A 83 -4.20 -21.31 0.62
C GLU A 83 -3.41 -21.26 -0.68
N ALA A 84 -3.58 -20.21 -1.50
CA ALA A 84 -2.77 -19.99 -2.70
C ALA A 84 -1.27 -19.83 -2.39
N LEU A 85 -0.93 -19.10 -1.33
CA LEU A 85 0.47 -18.95 -0.88
C LEU A 85 1.07 -20.28 -0.42
N LYS A 86 0.33 -21.07 0.37
CA LYS A 86 0.78 -22.41 0.78
C LYS A 86 1.01 -23.31 -0.43
N HIS A 87 0.09 -23.31 -1.38
CA HIS A 87 0.23 -24.09 -2.61
C HIS A 87 1.45 -23.65 -3.42
N GLN A 88 1.71 -22.35 -3.52
CA GLN A 88 2.88 -21.81 -4.20
C GLN A 88 4.19 -22.20 -3.49
N GLU A 89 4.21 -22.16 -2.16
CA GLU A 89 5.36 -22.58 -1.34
C GLU A 89 5.66 -24.08 -1.50
N ASP A 90 4.63 -24.93 -1.50
CA ASP A 90 4.75 -26.36 -1.80
C ASP A 90 5.26 -26.63 -3.23
N LEU A 91 4.81 -25.84 -4.21
CA LEU A 91 5.31 -25.92 -5.59
C LEU A 91 6.78 -25.50 -5.71
N PHE A 92 7.21 -24.47 -4.98
CA PHE A 92 8.63 -24.09 -4.95
C PHE A 92 9.49 -25.13 -4.25
N ALA A 93 9.04 -25.65 -3.11
CA ALA A 93 9.74 -26.71 -2.38
C ALA A 93 9.87 -27.98 -3.23
N SER A 94 8.80 -28.38 -3.93
CA SER A 94 8.83 -29.53 -4.84
C SER A 94 9.68 -29.28 -6.08
N GLN A 95 9.69 -28.08 -6.67
CA GLN A 95 10.61 -27.75 -7.76
C GLN A 95 12.07 -27.80 -7.30
N GLN A 96 12.40 -27.26 -6.14
CA GLN A 96 13.77 -27.28 -5.62
C GLN A 96 14.22 -28.72 -5.32
N ALA A 97 13.35 -29.52 -4.72
CA ALA A 97 13.61 -30.94 -4.48
C ALA A 97 13.79 -31.71 -5.80
N ASN A 98 12.96 -31.45 -6.81
CA ASN A 98 13.06 -32.08 -8.13
C ASN A 98 14.32 -31.65 -8.90
N GLN A 99 14.75 -30.38 -8.78
CA GLN A 99 15.99 -29.90 -9.39
C GLN A 99 17.22 -30.56 -8.77
N LEU A 100 17.26 -30.66 -7.43
CA LEU A 100 18.34 -31.36 -6.73
C LEU A 100 18.35 -32.85 -7.10
N THR A 101 17.18 -33.50 -7.10
CA THR A 101 17.04 -34.91 -7.49
C THR A 101 17.44 -35.13 -8.94
N GLY A 102 17.06 -34.22 -9.85
CA GLY A 102 17.46 -34.26 -11.25
C GLY A 102 18.97 -34.06 -11.45
N LEU A 103 19.62 -33.24 -10.64
CA LEU A 103 21.09 -33.10 -10.62
C LEU A 103 21.77 -34.38 -10.12
N PHE A 104 21.21 -35.06 -9.11
CA PHE A 104 21.76 -36.33 -8.61
C PHE A 104 21.53 -37.50 -9.58
N ALA A 105 20.35 -37.61 -10.19
CA ALA A 105 20.06 -38.61 -11.22
C ALA A 105 20.90 -38.37 -12.50
N ARG A 106 21.18 -37.10 -12.80
CA ARG A 106 22.15 -36.72 -13.83
C ARG A 106 23.59 -37.04 -13.38
N ALA A 107 23.92 -36.92 -12.09
CA ALA A 107 25.21 -37.38 -11.57
C ALA A 107 25.36 -38.91 -11.50
N GLU A 108 24.35 -39.71 -11.84
CA GLU A 108 24.47 -41.18 -11.96
C GLU A 108 24.82 -41.64 -13.39
N ASN A 109 24.72 -40.76 -14.39
CA ASN A 109 25.16 -41.05 -15.76
C ASN A 109 26.58 -40.48 -15.98
N PRO A 110 27.54 -41.26 -16.51
CA PRO A 110 28.95 -40.87 -16.59
C PRO A 110 29.21 -39.66 -17.50
N ASP A 111 28.45 -39.53 -18.60
CA ASP A 111 28.53 -38.36 -19.49
C ASP A 111 28.16 -37.08 -18.75
N SER A 112 27.18 -37.16 -17.85
CA SER A 112 26.72 -36.00 -17.10
C SER A 112 27.42 -35.78 -15.77
N ILE A 113 28.11 -36.78 -15.20
CA ILE A 113 29.16 -36.52 -14.20
C ILE A 113 30.27 -35.68 -14.83
N THR A 114 30.65 -35.99 -16.07
CA THR A 114 31.68 -35.24 -16.80
C THR A 114 31.27 -33.78 -17.00
N GLU A 115 30.05 -33.53 -17.49
CA GLU A 115 29.51 -32.17 -17.63
C GLU A 115 29.43 -31.42 -16.29
N VAL A 116 28.92 -32.05 -15.24
CA VAL A 116 28.84 -31.43 -13.90
C VAL A 116 30.24 -31.11 -13.37
N SER A 117 31.21 -32.00 -13.56
CA SER A 117 32.59 -31.77 -13.15
C SER A 117 33.23 -30.59 -13.87
N GLN A 118 32.92 -30.38 -15.16
CA GLN A 118 33.42 -29.24 -15.94
C GLN A 118 32.85 -27.91 -15.42
N VAL A 119 31.54 -27.85 -15.16
CA VAL A 119 30.88 -26.66 -14.60
C VAL A 119 31.47 -26.29 -13.23
N LEU A 120 31.65 -27.28 -12.36
CA LEU A 120 32.23 -27.07 -11.04
C LEU A 120 33.71 -26.64 -11.11
N GLN A 121 34.48 -27.17 -12.06
CA GLN A 121 35.85 -26.72 -12.32
C GLN A 121 35.90 -25.27 -12.78
N ALA A 122 35.02 -24.88 -13.71
CA ALA A 122 34.92 -23.51 -14.21
C ALA A 122 34.53 -22.53 -13.10
N GLN A 123 33.57 -22.91 -12.24
CA GLN A 123 33.17 -22.12 -11.08
C GLN A 123 34.35 -21.89 -10.11
N GLU A 124 35.14 -22.93 -9.86
CA GLU A 124 36.30 -22.81 -8.98
C GLU A 124 37.41 -21.94 -9.62
N GLU A 125 37.56 -21.97 -10.93
CA GLU A 125 38.46 -21.06 -11.64
C GLU A 125 38.01 -19.60 -11.57
N ASP A 126 36.72 -19.33 -11.78
CA ASP A 126 36.14 -17.99 -11.63
C ASP A 126 36.35 -17.47 -10.21
N PHE A 127 36.12 -18.31 -9.19
CA PHE A 127 36.39 -17.98 -7.79
C PHE A 127 37.86 -17.61 -7.54
N GLN A 128 38.81 -18.34 -8.14
CA GLN A 128 40.23 -18.01 -8.07
C GLN A 128 40.54 -16.66 -8.71
N ARG A 129 39.95 -16.36 -9.87
CA ARG A 129 40.14 -15.07 -10.55
C ARG A 129 39.60 -13.90 -9.71
N VAL A 130 38.43 -14.07 -9.10
CA VAL A 130 37.85 -13.07 -8.18
C VAL A 130 38.73 -12.84 -6.97
N LEU A 131 39.20 -13.90 -6.31
CA LEU A 131 40.07 -13.77 -5.14
C LEU A 131 41.43 -13.15 -5.48
N GLN A 132 41.99 -13.46 -6.64
CA GLN A 132 43.23 -12.83 -7.11
C GLN A 132 43.02 -11.34 -7.38
N GLY A 133 41.93 -10.97 -8.06
CA GLY A 133 41.58 -9.57 -8.30
C GLY A 133 41.31 -8.80 -7.01
N LEU A 134 40.67 -9.43 -6.04
CA LEU A 134 40.48 -8.85 -4.70
C LEU A 134 41.82 -8.61 -4.02
N LYS A 135 42.73 -9.60 -4.03
CA LYS A 135 44.06 -9.50 -3.43
C LYS A 135 44.89 -8.37 -4.06
N SER A 136 44.92 -8.27 -5.38
CA SER A 136 45.63 -7.17 -6.08
C SER A 136 44.99 -5.83 -5.78
N GLY A 137 43.65 -5.73 -5.84
CA GLY A 137 42.94 -4.49 -5.52
C GLY A 137 43.18 -3.99 -4.10
N MET A 138 43.24 -4.90 -3.11
CA MET A 138 43.60 -4.52 -1.74
C MET A 138 45.05 -4.07 -1.63
N ALA A 139 45.98 -4.68 -2.37
CA ALA A 139 47.37 -4.23 -2.38
C ALA A 139 47.51 -2.82 -2.98
N ASP A 140 46.79 -2.54 -4.06
CA ASP A 140 46.76 -1.22 -4.70
C ASP A 140 46.19 -0.16 -3.74
N LEU A 141 45.04 -0.44 -3.12
CA LEU A 141 44.44 0.43 -2.10
C LEU A 141 45.37 0.64 -0.89
N ALA A 142 46.06 -0.41 -0.46
CA ALA A 142 47.00 -0.34 0.66
C ALA A 142 48.22 0.56 0.36
N ASN A 143 48.58 0.69 -0.91
CA ASN A 143 49.66 1.57 -1.35
C ASN A 143 49.20 3.02 -1.57
N MET A 144 47.92 3.26 -1.83
CA MET A 144 47.35 4.60 -2.04
C MET A 144 47.02 5.35 -0.74
N LEU A 145 46.71 4.62 0.35
CA LEU A 145 46.31 5.21 1.63
C LEU A 145 47.42 5.06 2.70
N PRO A 146 47.88 6.14 3.35
CA PRO A 146 48.83 6.02 4.46
C PRO A 146 48.18 5.25 5.64
N GLY A 147 48.86 4.21 6.15
CA GLY A 147 48.41 3.44 7.33
C GLY A 147 47.56 2.19 7.04
N SER A 148 47.15 1.94 5.80
CA SER A 148 46.30 0.79 5.40
C SER A 148 47.06 -0.53 5.19
N ARG A 149 48.40 -0.52 5.36
CA ARG A 149 49.27 -1.71 5.21
C ARG A 149 49.02 -2.79 6.27
N SER A 150 48.50 -2.41 7.44
CA SER A 150 48.15 -3.37 8.50
C SER A 150 46.99 -4.29 8.10
N TRP A 151 46.00 -3.75 7.38
CA TRP A 151 44.85 -4.52 6.88
C TRP A 151 45.26 -5.49 5.76
N LEU A 152 46.17 -5.06 4.87
CA LEU A 152 46.74 -5.94 3.84
C LEU A 152 47.41 -7.18 4.45
N ASN A 153 48.21 -6.98 5.51
CA ASN A 153 48.87 -8.09 6.21
C ASN A 153 47.86 -9.00 6.90
N LEU A 154 46.76 -8.45 7.43
CA LEU A 154 45.71 -9.22 8.09
C LEU A 154 44.96 -10.16 7.13
N TYR A 155 44.68 -9.73 5.90
CA TYR A 155 43.86 -10.51 4.96
C TYR A 155 44.65 -11.36 3.96
N ASN A 156 45.95 -11.10 3.76
CA ASN A 156 46.77 -11.87 2.83
C ASN A 156 46.74 -13.38 3.13
N GLU A 157 46.95 -13.76 4.38
CA GLU A 157 46.99 -15.18 4.78
C GLU A 157 45.63 -15.89 4.61
N PRO A 158 44.50 -15.33 5.07
CA PRO A 158 43.17 -15.87 4.76
C PRO A 158 42.89 -16.04 3.26
N LEU A 159 43.26 -15.07 2.43
CA LEU A 159 43.03 -15.12 0.97
C LEU A 159 43.91 -16.17 0.30
N ASP A 160 45.17 -16.27 0.71
CA ASP A 160 46.08 -17.29 0.20
C ASP A 160 45.62 -18.69 0.57
N ARG A 161 45.10 -18.86 1.79
CA ARG A 161 44.46 -20.09 2.23
C ARG A 161 43.21 -20.40 1.41
N ALA A 162 42.35 -19.40 1.14
CA ALA A 162 41.16 -19.57 0.34
C ALA A 162 41.48 -19.98 -1.11
N LEU A 163 42.49 -19.33 -1.72
CA LEU A 163 43.01 -19.69 -3.04
C LEU A 163 43.62 -21.10 -3.06
N LEU A 164 44.36 -21.49 -2.03
CA LEU A 164 44.90 -22.84 -1.92
C LEU A 164 43.80 -23.89 -1.81
N ASN A 165 42.80 -23.66 -0.95
CA ASN A 165 41.67 -24.56 -0.78
C ASN A 165 40.84 -24.67 -2.06
N SER A 166 40.68 -23.56 -2.76
CA SER A 166 40.05 -23.51 -4.08
C SER A 166 40.75 -24.41 -5.09
N ARG A 167 42.08 -24.30 -5.22
CA ARG A 167 42.86 -25.17 -6.12
C ARG A 167 42.70 -26.65 -5.77
N LYS A 168 42.77 -26.99 -4.48
CA LYS A 168 42.56 -28.37 -4.01
C LYS A 168 41.17 -28.91 -4.35
N ARG A 169 40.12 -28.09 -4.23
CA ARG A 169 38.76 -28.50 -4.63
C ARG A 169 38.68 -28.74 -6.13
N ARG A 170 39.26 -27.86 -6.95
CA ARG A 170 39.30 -28.06 -8.41
C ARG A 170 39.98 -29.38 -8.78
N GLU A 171 41.12 -29.67 -8.18
CA GLU A 171 41.84 -30.94 -8.39
C GLU A 171 40.99 -32.15 -7.96
N ALA A 172 40.27 -32.05 -6.84
CA ALA A 172 39.37 -33.11 -6.39
C ALA A 172 38.16 -33.31 -7.34
N ILE A 173 37.58 -32.23 -7.85
CA ILE A 173 36.48 -32.26 -8.83
C ILE A 173 36.97 -32.85 -10.15
N GLN A 174 38.16 -32.48 -10.61
CA GLN A 174 38.77 -33.04 -11.81
C GLN A 174 38.99 -34.54 -11.66
N ALA A 175 39.61 -34.98 -10.55
CA ALA A 175 39.81 -36.40 -10.28
C ALA A 175 38.49 -37.18 -10.15
N TRP A 176 37.41 -36.53 -9.67
CA TRP A 176 36.07 -37.11 -9.64
C TRP A 176 35.48 -37.28 -11.05
N GLY A 177 35.61 -36.27 -11.91
CA GLY A 177 35.21 -36.35 -13.31
C GLY A 177 35.97 -37.44 -14.08
N ASP A 178 37.30 -37.48 -13.95
CA ASP A 178 38.16 -38.45 -14.64
C ASP A 178 37.83 -39.90 -14.25
N LYS A 179 37.51 -40.15 -12.96
CA LYS A 179 37.07 -41.47 -12.48
C LYS A 179 35.75 -41.91 -13.10
N ALA A 180 34.83 -40.97 -13.35
CA ALA A 180 33.54 -41.30 -13.95
C ALA A 180 33.68 -41.68 -15.43
N VAL A 181 34.60 -41.05 -16.15
CA VAL A 181 34.96 -41.41 -17.53
C VAL A 181 35.65 -42.78 -17.57
N GLY A 182 36.61 -43.02 -16.68
CA GLY A 182 37.36 -44.29 -16.63
C GLY A 182 36.56 -45.52 -16.13
N ALA A 183 35.35 -45.32 -15.60
CA ALA A 183 34.46 -46.38 -15.15
C ALA A 183 33.49 -46.89 -16.24
N GLN A 184 33.56 -46.34 -17.46
CA GLN A 184 32.82 -46.84 -18.62
C GLN A 184 33.45 -48.15 -19.13
N PRO A 185 32.67 -49.26 -19.25
CA PRO A 185 33.16 -50.53 -19.79
C PRO A 185 33.43 -50.48 -21.31
#